data_AF-A0A535EJ18-F1
#
_entry.id   AF-A0A535EJ18-F1
#
_cell.length_a   1.000
_cell.length_b   1.000
_cell.length_c   1.000
_cell.angle_alpha   90.00
_cell.angle_beta   90.00
_cell.angle_gamma   90.00
#
_symmetry.space_group_name_H-M   'P 1'
#
loop_
_entity.id
_entity.type
_entity.pdbx_description
1 polymer ?
#
loop_
_entity_poly.entity_id
_entity_poly.type
_entity_poly.pdbx_seq_one_letter_code
_entity_poly.pdbx_strand_id
1 'polypeptide(L)'
;MEQMRGIERGTLRVGASNTVGIYVIPLALGAYKKQHPNLALSLEIGAPDVLQDRVRQGALDLAVLSAPIPGPDLVALPFMVDELVMVVPAGHPLAGRTGLTLRDFAGENFLMREPGS
;
A
#
# COMPACT_ATOMS: atom_id res chain seq x y z
N MET A 1 -11.25 12.11 27.50
CA MET A 1 -10.77 12.69 26.23
C MET A 1 -9.28 12.92 26.39
N GLU A 2 -8.53 11.82 26.28
CA GLU A 2 -7.13 11.74 26.70
C GLU A 2 -6.24 12.10 25.52
N GLN A 3 -5.36 13.06 25.76
CA GLN A 3 -4.52 13.70 24.77
C GLN A 3 -3.49 12.71 24.22
N MET A 4 -3.45 12.53 22.90
CA MET A 4 -2.36 11.85 22.19
C MET A 4 -1.11 12.76 22.18
N ARG A 5 -0.58 13.05 23.37
CA ARG A 5 0.49 14.03 23.64
C ARG A 5 1.92 13.51 23.39
N GLY A 6 2.07 12.35 22.76
CA GLY A 6 3.37 11.68 22.57
C GLY A 6 4.09 11.95 21.24
N ILE A 7 3.46 12.58 20.25
CA ILE A 7 3.97 12.53 18.86
C ILE A 7 4.90 13.72 18.51
N GLU A 8 5.13 14.68 19.41
CA GLU A 8 6.04 15.80 19.10
C GLU A 8 7.53 15.44 19.19
N ARG A 9 7.88 14.34 19.86
CA ARG A 9 9.24 13.78 19.97
C ARG A 9 9.16 12.26 20.02
N GLY A 10 9.49 11.61 18.90
CA GLY A 10 9.45 10.15 18.77
C GLY A 10 9.79 9.69 17.35
N THR A 11 9.66 8.39 17.11
CA THR A 11 9.81 7.79 15.77
C THR A 11 8.49 7.14 15.38
N LEU A 12 7.93 7.50 14.23
CA LEU A 12 6.83 6.78 13.60
C LEU A 12 7.40 5.75 12.62
N ARG A 13 7.15 4.47 12.89
CA ARG A 13 7.67 3.32 12.16
C ARG A 13 6.57 2.69 11.33
N VAL A 14 6.64 2.88 10.02
CA VAL A 14 5.61 2.44 9.07
C VAL A 14 6.14 1.29 8.22
N GLY A 15 5.37 0.21 8.14
CA GLY A 15 5.54 -0.83 7.12
C GLY A 15 4.65 -0.56 5.91
N ALA A 16 5.09 -0.95 4.72
CA ALA A 16 4.24 -0.93 3.54
C ALA A 16 4.54 -2.09 2.56
N SER A 17 3.50 -2.65 1.93
CA SER A 17 3.69 -3.57 0.80
C SER A 17 4.36 -2.84 -0.38
N ASN A 18 5.01 -3.56 -1.29
CA ASN A 18 5.81 -2.96 -2.38
C ASN A 18 5.12 -1.81 -3.12
N THR A 19 3.94 -2.04 -3.70
CA THR A 19 3.22 -1.00 -4.47
C THR A 19 2.90 0.21 -3.59
N VAL A 20 2.40 -0.02 -2.39
CA VAL A 20 1.97 1.04 -1.47
C VAL A 20 3.17 1.83 -0.93
N GLY A 21 4.26 1.14 -0.60
CA GLY A 21 5.50 1.72 -0.08
C GLY A 21 6.28 2.52 -1.13
N ILE A 22 6.13 2.20 -2.41
CA ILE A 22 6.80 2.92 -3.51
C ILE A 22 5.95 4.12 -3.96
N TYR A 23 4.64 3.94 -4.14
CA TYR A 23 3.82 4.93 -4.85
C TYR A 23 2.92 5.79 -3.96
N VAL A 24 2.55 5.31 -2.76
CA VAL A 24 1.47 5.94 -1.97
C VAL A 24 2.01 6.56 -0.70
N ILE A 25 2.65 5.75 0.14
CA ILE A 25 3.04 6.14 1.50
C ILE A 25 4.13 7.21 1.56
N PRO A 26 5.13 7.26 0.67
CA PRO A 26 6.14 8.32 0.70
C PRO A 26 5.54 9.73 0.61
N LEU A 27 4.46 9.92 -0.17
CA LEU A 27 3.76 11.21 -0.28
C LEU A 27 3.08 11.60 1.04
N ALA A 28 2.39 10.66 1.67
CA ALA A 28 1.74 10.88 2.96
C ALA A 28 2.75 11.18 4.06
N LEU A 29 3.84 10.40 4.15
CA LEU A 29 4.92 10.63 5.11
C LEU A 29 5.62 11.97 4.89
N GLY A 30 5.82 12.39 3.63
CA GLY A 30 6.38 13.70 3.31
C GLY A 30 5.49 14.84 3.79
N ALA A 31 4.17 14.75 3.57
CA ALA A 31 3.21 15.74 4.07
C ALA A 31 3.18 15.76 5.61
N TYR A 32 3.20 14.59 6.24
CA TYR A 32 3.19 14.45 7.69
C TYR A 32 4.48 15.00 8.33
N LYS A 33 5.66 14.75 7.73
CA LYS A 33 6.94 15.32 8.18
C LYS A 33 6.96 16.85 8.15
N LYS A 34 6.32 17.46 7.16
CA LYS A 34 6.21 18.93 7.07
C LYS A 34 5.38 19.51 8.23
N GLN A 35 4.32 18.81 8.63
CA GLN A 35 3.48 19.20 9.77
C GLN A 35 4.14 18.91 11.12
N HIS A 36 5.00 17.87 11.18
CA HIS A 36 5.69 17.41 12.38
C HIS A 36 7.21 17.32 12.15
N PRO A 37 7.92 18.46 12.05
CA PRO A 37 9.34 18.49 11.67
C PRO A 37 10.26 17.77 12.67
N ASN A 38 9.86 17.68 13.94
CA ASN A 38 10.64 17.05 15.00
C ASN A 38 10.44 15.52 15.12
N LEU A 39 9.47 14.96 14.39
CA LEU A 39 9.19 13.53 14.42
C LEU A 39 10.12 12.76 13.47
N ALA A 40 10.81 11.73 13.93
CA ALA A 40 11.54 10.83 13.05
C ALA A 40 10.56 9.89 12.33
N LEU A 41 10.78 9.65 11.05
CA LEU A 41 9.96 8.72 10.27
C LEU A 41 10.85 7.60 9.75
N SER A 42 10.39 6.36 9.84
CA SER A 42 11.01 5.22 9.16
C SER A 42 9.98 4.48 8.32
N LEU A 43 10.37 4.09 7.11
CA LEU A 43 9.57 3.28 6.21
C LEU A 43 10.30 1.96 5.94
N GLU A 44 9.62 0.85 6.16
CA GLU A 44 10.06 -0.49 5.79
C GLU A 44 9.15 -1.01 4.68
N ILE A 45 9.74 -1.50 3.58
CA ILE A 45 9.01 -2.12 2.48
C ILE A 45 9.26 -3.62 2.54
N GLY A 46 8.19 -4.41 2.57
CA GLY A 46 8.30 -5.85 2.79
C GLY A 46 7.05 -6.63 2.43
N ALA A 47 7.16 -7.95 2.61
CA ALA A 47 6.05 -8.88 2.41
C ALA A 47 4.94 -8.65 3.47
N PRO A 48 3.66 -8.71 3.09
CA PRO A 48 2.55 -8.42 4.00
C PRO A 48 2.54 -9.22 5.31
N ASP A 49 2.86 -10.51 5.26
CA ASP A 49 2.96 -11.41 6.41
C ASP A 49 4.06 -10.97 7.40
N VAL A 50 5.25 -10.68 6.88
CA VAL A 50 6.38 -10.18 7.68
C VAL A 50 6.05 -8.85 8.35
N LEU A 51 5.44 -7.92 7.61
CA LEU A 51 5.07 -6.61 8.15
C LEU A 51 4.03 -6.72 9.25
N GLN A 52 3.08 -7.65 9.14
CA GLN A 52 2.08 -7.88 10.18
C GLN A 52 2.69 -8.41 11.46
N ASP A 53 3.58 -9.40 11.36
CA ASP A 53 4.26 -9.92 12.54
C ASP A 53 5.10 -8.85 13.22
N ARG A 54 5.70 -7.95 12.45
CA ARG A 54 6.42 -6.79 13.01
C ARG A 54 5.51 -5.78 13.69
N VAL A 55 4.27 -5.59 13.22
CA VAL A 55 3.25 -4.79 13.94
C VAL A 55 2.85 -5.50 15.23
N ARG A 56 2.57 -6.81 15.20
CA ARG A 56 2.23 -7.62 16.40
C ARG A 56 3.30 -7.53 17.48
N GLN A 57 4.57 -7.54 17.06
CA GLN A 57 5.73 -7.46 17.94
C GLN A 57 6.04 -6.02 18.41
N GLY A 58 5.31 -5.01 17.94
CA GLY A 58 5.56 -3.59 18.26
C GLY A 58 6.84 -3.03 17.63
N ALA A 59 7.43 -3.75 16.67
CA ALA A 59 8.57 -3.28 15.88
C ALA A 59 8.15 -2.20 14.87
N LEU A 60 6.92 -2.29 14.36
CA LEU A 60 6.25 -1.26 13.56
C LEU A 60 5.03 -0.71 14.32
N ASP A 61 4.72 0.56 14.12
CA ASP A 61 3.52 1.20 14.70
C ASP A 61 2.29 0.92 13.84
N LEU A 62 2.46 0.80 12.51
CA LEU A 62 1.41 0.42 11.57
C LEU A 62 2.00 -0.16 10.28
N ALA A 63 1.18 -0.90 9.55
CA ALA A 63 1.49 -1.36 8.20
C ALA A 63 0.37 -1.01 7.22
N VAL A 64 0.73 -0.57 6.01
CA VAL A 64 -0.24 -0.29 4.93
C VAL A 64 -0.06 -1.30 3.81
N LEU A 65 -1.10 -2.09 3.55
CA LEU A 65 -1.05 -3.28 2.72
C LEU A 65 -2.12 -3.20 1.62
N SER A 66 -1.84 -3.82 0.47
CA SER A 66 -2.76 -3.86 -0.68
C SER A 66 -3.93 -4.84 -0.49
N ALA A 67 -3.79 -5.80 0.42
CA ALA A 67 -4.87 -6.74 0.76
C ALA A 67 -4.98 -6.86 2.28
N PRO A 68 -6.21 -6.92 2.82
CA PRO A 68 -6.40 -7.22 4.24
C PRO A 68 -5.97 -8.67 4.49
N ILE A 69 -5.15 -8.89 5.53
CA ILE A 69 -4.96 -10.23 6.07
C ILE A 69 -5.66 -10.26 7.42
N PRO A 70 -6.69 -11.12 7.57
CA PRO A 70 -7.43 -11.20 8.82
C PRO A 70 -6.55 -11.72 9.96
N GLY A 71 -6.76 -11.18 11.17
CA GLY A 71 -6.12 -11.63 12.40
C GLY A 71 -6.88 -11.09 13.62
N PRO A 72 -6.98 -11.86 14.72
CA PRO A 72 -7.77 -11.46 15.89
C PRO A 72 -7.14 -10.32 16.69
N ASP A 73 -5.86 -10.05 16.46
CA ASP A 73 -5.01 -9.14 17.23
C ASP A 73 -4.63 -7.86 16.48
N LEU A 74 -5.10 -7.69 15.25
CA LEU A 74 -4.85 -6.53 14.41
C LEU A 74 -6.17 -5.90 13.95
N VAL A 75 -6.21 -4.58 13.98
CA VAL A 75 -7.32 -3.81 13.39
C VAL A 75 -6.91 -3.38 11.99
N ALA A 76 -7.65 -3.84 10.99
CA ALA A 76 -7.49 -3.40 9.61
C ALA A 76 -8.52 -2.32 9.28
N LEU A 77 -8.05 -1.19 8.76
CA LEU A 77 -8.91 -0.08 8.31
C LEU A 77 -8.75 0.11 6.80
N PRO A 78 -9.84 0.14 6.02
CA PRO A 78 -9.76 0.47 4.61
C PRO A 78 -9.30 1.93 4.47
N PHE A 79 -8.24 2.13 3.70
CA PHE A 79 -7.62 3.45 3.51
C PHE A 79 -7.84 3.99 2.08
N MET A 80 -7.73 3.12 1.08
CA MET A 80 -7.79 3.50 -0.32
C MET A 80 -8.30 2.31 -1.12
N VAL A 81 -8.99 2.59 -2.23
CA VAL A 81 -9.33 1.62 -3.27
C VAL A 81 -8.51 1.99 -4.51
N ASP A 82 -7.83 1.01 -5.10
CA ASP A 82 -7.16 1.15 -6.39
C ASP A 82 -7.94 0.42 -7.50
N GLU A 83 -7.60 0.75 -8.75
CA GLU A 83 -8.22 0.16 -9.94
C GLU A 83 -7.18 -0.66 -10.70
N LEU A 84 -7.55 -1.87 -11.11
CA LEU A 84 -6.76 -2.67 -12.02
C LEU A 84 -7.04 -2.23 -13.46
N VAL A 85 -6.03 -1.67 -14.11
CA VAL A 85 -6.12 -1.19 -15.50
C VAL A 85 -5.28 -2.03 -16.43
N MET A 86 -5.75 -2.18 -17.68
CA MET A 86 -4.99 -2.83 -18.74
C MET A 86 -4.05 -1.83 -19.42
N VAL A 87 -2.78 -2.21 -19.51
CA VAL A 87 -1.77 -1.45 -20.25
C VAL A 87 -1.38 -2.26 -21.48
N VAL A 88 -1.52 -1.67 -22.67
CA VAL A 88 -1.19 -2.31 -23.95
C VAL A 88 -0.27 -1.40 -24.77
N PRO A 89 0.51 -1.95 -25.73
CA PRO A 89 1.26 -1.13 -26.67
C PRO A 89 0.36 -0.15 -27.43
N ALA A 90 0.91 1.01 -27.84
CA ALA A 90 0.12 2.05 -28.53
C ALA A 90 -0.53 1.57 -29.84
N GLY A 91 0.05 0.58 -30.53
CA GLY A 91 -0.49 -0.02 -31.75
C GLY A 91 -1.41 -1.24 -31.51
N HIS A 92 -1.73 -1.57 -30.27
CA HIS A 92 -2.56 -2.73 -29.95
C HIS A 92 -3.99 -2.55 -30.48
N PRO A 93 -4.67 -3.58 -31.00
CA PRO A 93 -6.04 -3.46 -31.54
C PRO A 93 -7.07 -2.90 -30.53
N LEU A 94 -6.82 -3.11 -29.24
CA LEU A 94 -7.68 -2.62 -28.14
C LEU A 94 -7.27 -1.22 -27.62
N ALA A 95 -6.17 -0.65 -28.12
CA ALA A 95 -5.71 0.67 -27.67
C ALA A 95 -6.76 1.75 -27.97
N GLY A 96 -7.07 2.59 -26.97
CA GLY A 96 -8.04 3.68 -27.09
C GLY A 96 -9.51 3.25 -27.13
N ARG A 97 -9.82 1.95 -27.08
CA ARG A 97 -11.21 1.48 -26.96
C ARG A 97 -11.72 1.65 -25.52
N THR A 98 -13.00 1.98 -25.38
CA THR A 98 -13.69 2.11 -24.09
C THR A 98 -14.77 1.04 -23.94
N GLY A 99 -15.23 0.80 -22.70
CA GLY A 99 -16.30 -0.17 -22.42
C GLY A 99 -15.90 -1.63 -22.69
N LEU A 100 -14.59 -1.92 -22.66
CA LEU A 100 -14.08 -3.28 -22.83
C LEU A 100 -14.52 -4.18 -21.68
N THR A 101 -14.78 -5.43 -22.00
CA THR A 101 -15.11 -6.51 -21.07
C THR A 101 -13.96 -7.51 -21.01
N LEU A 102 -13.95 -8.38 -20.01
CA LEU A 102 -12.98 -9.49 -19.92
C LEU A 102 -12.95 -10.38 -21.18
N ARG A 103 -14.07 -10.47 -21.92
CA ARG A 103 -14.15 -11.27 -23.15
C ARG A 103 -13.39 -10.64 -24.31
N ASP A 104 -13.25 -9.31 -24.32
CA ASP A 104 -12.48 -8.61 -25.37
C ASP A 104 -10.98 -8.94 -25.30
N PHE A 105 -10.50 -9.41 -24.14
CA PHE A 105 -9.13 -9.86 -23.94
C PHE A 105 -8.98 -11.39 -24.02
N ALA A 106 -10.03 -12.12 -24.40
CA ALA A 106 -9.97 -13.56 -24.53
C ALA A 106 -8.99 -13.94 -25.66
N GLY A 107 -7.92 -14.65 -25.31
CA GLY A 107 -6.87 -15.06 -26.23
C GLY A 107 -5.65 -14.14 -26.27
N GLU A 108 -5.65 -13.03 -25.52
CA GLU A 108 -4.46 -12.21 -25.33
C GLU A 108 -3.46 -12.85 -24.35
N ASN A 109 -2.18 -12.55 -24.53
CA ASN A 109 -1.14 -12.96 -23.59
C ASN A 109 -0.96 -11.90 -22.50
N PHE A 110 -1.06 -12.31 -21.24
CA PHE A 110 -0.95 -11.41 -20.10
C PHE A 110 0.44 -11.48 -19.46
N LEU A 111 1.03 -10.31 -19.22
CA LEU A 111 2.12 -10.14 -18.27
C LEU A 111 1.51 -9.73 -16.93
N MET A 112 1.56 -10.63 -15.95
CA MET A 112 0.98 -10.42 -14.62
C MET A 112 2.02 -10.70 -13.55
N ARG A 113 1.77 -10.18 -12.35
CA ARG A 113 2.54 -10.59 -11.18
C ARG A 113 2.22 -12.02 -10.77
N GLU A 114 3.14 -12.61 -10.04
CA GLU A 114 2.98 -13.89 -9.41
C GLU A 114 1.77 -13.92 -8.46
N PRO A 115 1.09 -15.07 -8.35
CA PRO A 115 -0.01 -15.25 -7.40
C PRO A 115 0.45 -14.95 -5.97
N GLY A 116 -0.37 -14.18 -5.23
CA GLY A 116 -0.11 -13.86 -3.82
C GLY A 116 0.87 -12.71 -3.58
N SER A 117 1.31 -12.02 -4.63
CA SER A 117 2.13 -10.81 -4.49
C SER A 117 1.37 -9.61 -3.96
#